data_AF-A0A968NUV4-F1
#
_entry.id   AF-A0A968NUV4-F1
#
_cell.length_a   1.000
_cell.length_b   1.000
_cell.length_c   1.000
_cell.angle_alpha   90.00
_cell.angle_beta   90.00
_cell.angle_gamma   90.00
#
_symmetry.space_group_name_H-M   'P 1'
#
loop_
_entity.id
_entity.type
_entity.pdbx_description
1 polymer ?
#
loop_
_entity_poly.entity_id
_entity_poly.type
_entity_poly.pdbx_seq_one_letter_code
_entity_poly.pdbx_strand_id
1 'polypeptide(L)'
;MSEQFPVADRLMADLRRESQLMKLITRGCIELRWAISEDEREIASAIVYNAFEAYAIERGMSLSQAEEFCEQHLETLIQSIWDAIDR
;
A
#
# COMPACT_ATOMS: atom_id res chain seq x y z
N MET A 1 -4.59 35.22 14.65
CA MET A 1 -4.73 33.84 15.14
C MET A 1 -5.25 33.03 13.97
N SER A 2 -4.40 32.24 13.34
CA SER A 2 -4.75 31.44 12.17
C SER A 2 -5.72 30.34 12.58
N GLU A 3 -6.92 30.32 11.98
CA GLU A 3 -7.84 29.20 12.04
C GLU A 3 -7.12 27.97 11.47
N GLN A 4 -6.72 27.05 12.36
CA GLN A 4 -6.27 25.72 11.94
C GLN A 4 -7.49 25.04 11.33
N PHE A 5 -7.45 24.74 10.04
CA PHE A 5 -8.52 24.04 9.33
C PHE A 5 -8.51 22.56 9.74
N PRO A 6 -9.32 22.13 10.74
CA PRO A 6 -9.14 20.82 11.38
C PRO A 6 -9.47 19.67 10.42
N VAL A 7 -10.28 19.96 9.39
CA VAL A 7 -10.62 19.04 8.31
C VAL A 7 -9.44 18.80 7.38
N ALA A 8 -8.68 19.85 7.04
CA ALA A 8 -7.50 19.72 6.19
C ALA A 8 -6.39 18.94 6.89
N ASP A 9 -6.17 19.20 8.19
CA ASP A 9 -5.18 18.47 8.98
C ASP A 9 -5.53 16.98 9.13
N ARG A 10 -6.83 16.65 9.34
CA ARG A 10 -7.31 15.26 9.34
C ARG A 10 -7.13 14.59 7.98
N LEU A 11 -7.54 15.26 6.90
CA LEU A 11 -7.36 14.74 5.54
C LEU A 11 -5.88 14.45 5.23
N MET A 12 -4.98 15.35 5.62
CA MET A 12 -3.55 15.15 5.42
C MET A 12 -2.98 13.99 6.27
N ALA A 13 -3.51 13.78 7.48
CA ALA A 13 -3.15 12.64 8.30
C ALA A 13 -3.61 11.32 7.66
N ASP A 14 -4.84 11.27 7.16
CA ASP A 14 -5.41 10.10 6.49
C ASP A 14 -4.62 9.74 5.22
N LEU A 15 -4.32 10.73 4.38
CA LEU A 15 -3.51 10.55 3.16
C LEU A 15 -2.08 10.07 3.47
N ARG A 16 -1.47 10.54 4.56
CA ARG A 16 -0.13 10.06 4.98
C ARG A 16 -0.17 8.61 5.43
N ARG A 17 -1.19 8.22 6.20
CA ARG A 17 -1.39 6.85 6.65
C ARG A 17 -1.60 5.91 5.47
N GLU A 18 -2.42 6.32 4.51
CA GLU A 18 -2.65 5.59 3.26
C GLU A 18 -1.36 5.41 2.46
N SER A 19 -0.55 6.47 2.33
CA SER A 19 0.76 6.40 1.67
C SER A 19 1.73 5.42 2.36
N GLN A 20 1.71 5.36 3.69
CA GLN A 20 2.57 4.44 4.46
C GLN A 20 2.16 2.98 4.26
N LEU A 21 0.86 2.68 4.33
CA LEU A 21 0.33 1.34 4.13
C LEU A 21 0.65 0.83 2.71
N MET A 22 0.43 1.66 1.70
CA MET A 22 0.70 1.27 0.31
C MET A 22 2.19 1.01 0.04
N LYS A 23 3.08 1.78 0.68
CA LYS A 23 4.54 1.53 0.61
C LYS A 23 4.93 0.21 1.26
N LEU A 24 4.31 -0.13 2.39
CA LEU A 24 4.53 -1.41 3.08
C LEU A 24 4.10 -2.60 2.21
N ILE A 25 2.90 -2.54 1.64
CA ILE A 25 2.38 -3.57 0.71
C ILE A 25 3.33 -3.72 -0.48
N THR A 26 3.67 -2.62 -1.15
CA THR A 26 4.56 -2.64 -2.32
C THR A 26 5.92 -3.25 -1.98
N ARG A 27 6.51 -2.83 -0.86
CA ARG A 27 7.81 -3.34 -0.41
C ARG A 27 7.74 -4.83 -0.10
N GLY A 28 6.72 -5.27 0.63
CA GLY A 28 6.52 -6.67 0.96
C GLY A 28 6.36 -7.54 -0.29
N CYS A 29 5.61 -7.09 -1.30
CA CYS A 29 5.46 -7.80 -2.56
C CYS A 29 6.78 -7.91 -3.34
N ILE A 30 7.61 -6.86 -3.32
CA ILE A 30 8.95 -6.89 -3.91
C ILE A 30 9.83 -7.88 -3.14
N GLU A 31 9.93 -7.75 -1.82
CA GLU A 31 10.74 -8.65 -0.99
C GLU A 31 10.31 -10.12 -1.16
N LEU A 32 9.01 -10.40 -1.23
CA LEU A 32 8.47 -11.73 -1.48
C LEU A 32 8.90 -12.29 -2.84
N ARG A 33 8.88 -11.46 -3.89
CA ARG A 33 9.32 -11.85 -5.24
C ARG A 33 10.80 -12.18 -5.31
N TRP A 34 11.62 -11.50 -4.52
CA TRP A 34 13.08 -11.67 -4.51
C TRP A 34 13.59 -12.60 -3.41
N ALA A 35 12.72 -13.12 -2.55
CA ALA A 35 13.08 -14.03 -1.47
C ALA A 35 13.69 -15.33 -2.02
N ILE A 36 14.89 -15.66 -1.53
CA ILE A 36 15.70 -16.78 -2.01
C ILE A 36 15.58 -17.97 -1.05
N SER A 37 15.34 -17.70 0.23
CA SER A 37 15.07 -18.70 1.28
C SER A 37 13.60 -18.77 1.66
N GLU A 38 13.20 -19.89 2.29
CA GLU A 38 11.84 -20.08 2.78
C GLU A 38 11.54 -19.11 3.94
N ASP A 39 12.50 -18.90 4.85
CA ASP A 39 12.37 -17.94 5.96
C ASP A 39 12.09 -16.51 5.44
N GLU A 40 12.79 -16.08 4.39
CA GLU A 40 12.54 -14.77 3.74
C GLU A 40 11.14 -14.69 3.12
N ARG A 41 10.66 -15.80 2.53
CA ARG A 41 9.30 -15.86 1.97
C ARG A 41 8.24 -15.79 3.04
N GLU A 42 8.41 -16.48 4.16
CA GLU A 42 7.47 -16.45 5.28
C GLU A 42 7.38 -15.05 5.88
N ILE A 43 8.53 -14.40 6.11
CA ILE A 43 8.60 -13.03 6.63
C ILE A 43 7.93 -12.05 5.66
N ALA A 44 8.29 -12.09 4.38
CA ALA A 44 7.71 -11.19 3.39
C ALA A 44 6.20 -11.42 3.21
N SER A 45 5.74 -12.67 3.19
CA SER A 45 4.32 -13.02 3.12
C SER A 45 3.55 -12.49 4.33
N ALA A 46 4.12 -12.63 5.54
CA ALA A 46 3.50 -12.11 6.75
C ALA A 46 3.40 -10.58 6.73
N ILE A 47 4.43 -9.88 6.24
CA ILE A 47 4.39 -8.42 6.08
C ILE A 47 3.29 -8.00 5.11
N VAL A 48 3.20 -8.65 3.95
CA VAL A 48 2.19 -8.37 2.93
C VAL A 48 0.78 -8.63 3.47
N TYR A 49 0.56 -9.81 4.04
CA TYR A 49 -0.75 -10.21 4.57
C TYR A 49 -1.21 -9.26 5.68
N ASN A 50 -0.34 -8.96 6.66
CA ASN A 50 -0.69 -8.04 7.76
C ASN A 50 -0.99 -6.63 7.25
N ALA A 51 -0.30 -6.17 6.21
CA ALA A 51 -0.56 -4.86 5.63
C ALA A 51 -1.91 -4.81 4.89
N PHE A 52 -2.28 -5.88 4.17
CA PHE A 52 -3.60 -6.02 3.56
C PHE A 52 -4.72 -6.13 4.59
N GLU A 53 -4.53 -6.92 5.64
CA GLU A 53 -5.51 -7.08 6.71
C GLU A 53 -5.74 -5.76 7.46
N ALA A 54 -4.67 -5.02 7.77
CA ALA A 54 -4.78 -3.68 8.35
C ALA A 54 -5.56 -2.72 7.44
N TYR A 55 -5.28 -2.73 6.13
CA TYR A 55 -5.98 -1.90 5.16
C TYR A 55 -7.48 -2.25 5.07
N ALA A 56 -7.80 -3.55 5.04
CA ALA A 56 -9.17 -4.05 5.01
C ALA A 56 -9.98 -3.59 6.24
N ILE A 57 -9.39 -3.72 7.43
CA ILE A 57 -10.00 -3.29 8.69
C ILE A 57 -10.22 -1.77 8.70
N GLU A 58 -9.22 -0.97 8.35
CA GLU A 58 -9.31 0.49 8.36
C GLU A 58 -10.38 1.02 7.40
N ARG A 59 -10.65 0.30 6.31
CA ARG A 59 -11.62 0.68 5.28
C ARG A 59 -12.98 0.01 5.43
N GLY A 60 -13.14 -0.91 6.39
CA GLY A 60 -14.37 -1.67 6.55
C GLY A 60 -14.70 -2.54 5.33
N MET A 61 -13.68 -3.10 4.67
CA MET A 61 -13.81 -3.95 3.50
C MET A 61 -13.28 -5.36 3.77
N SER A 62 -13.53 -6.29 2.85
CA SER A 62 -12.95 -7.63 2.95
C SER A 62 -11.46 -7.63 2.57
N LEU A 63 -10.72 -8.64 3.02
CA LEU A 63 -9.32 -8.84 2.64
C LEU A 63 -9.16 -8.91 1.11
N SER A 64 -10.02 -9.68 0.44
CA SER A 64 -10.01 -9.82 -1.03
C SER A 64 -10.24 -8.50 -1.75
N GLN A 65 -11.08 -7.61 -1.20
CA GLN A 65 -11.27 -6.27 -1.78
C GLN A 65 -10.03 -5.39 -1.60
N ALA A 66 -9.33 -5.52 -0.47
CA ALA A 66 -8.08 -4.81 -0.22
C ALA A 66 -6.96 -5.28 -1.16
N GLU A 67 -6.87 -6.59 -1.40
CA GLU A 67 -5.96 -7.20 -2.37
C GLU A 67 -6.21 -6.66 -3.78
N GLU A 68 -7.45 -6.78 -4.27
CA GLU A 68 -7.84 -6.32 -5.62
C GLU A 68 -7.58 -4.81 -5.82
N PHE A 69 -7.88 -3.99 -4.81
CA PHE A 69 -7.61 -2.55 -4.87
C PHE A 69 -6.12 -2.24 -5.02
N CYS A 70 -5.25 -2.95 -4.30
CA CYS A 70 -3.81 -2.70 -4.39
C CYS A 70 -3.22 -3.24 -5.69
N GLU A 71 -3.72 -4.36 -6.22
CA GLU A 71 -3.33 -4.86 -7.54
C GLU A 71 -3.61 -3.81 -8.63
N GLN A 72 -4.83 -3.26 -8.66
CA GLN A 72 -5.20 -2.18 -9.59
C GLN A 72 -4.33 -0.92 -9.41
N HIS A 73 -4.00 -0.58 -8.16
CA HIS A 73 -3.12 0.56 -7.87
C HIS A 73 -1.69 0.33 -8.38
N LEU A 74 -1.15 -0.88 -8.19
CA LEU A 74 0.18 -1.27 -8.69
C LEU A 74 0.23 -1.25 -10.21
N GLU A 75 -0.78 -1.78 -10.89
CA GLU A 75 -0.87 -1.71 -12.36
C GLU A 75 -0.86 -0.27 -12.86
N THR A 76 -1.60 0.62 -12.20
CA THR A 76 -1.63 2.06 -12.53
C THR A 76 -0.26 2.71 -12.35
N LEU A 77 0.46 2.39 -11.27
CA LEU A 77 1.81 2.90 -11.02
C LEU A 77 2.81 2.38 -12.06
N ILE A 78 2.73 1.09 -12.42
CA ILE A 78 3.56 0.48 -13.46
C ILE A 78 3.32 1.19 -14.79
N GLN A 79 2.07 1.38 -15.19
CA GLN A 79 1.72 2.06 -16.45
C GLN A 79 2.25 3.51 -16.48
N SER A 80 2.10 4.26 -15.38
CA SER A 80 2.61 5.63 -15.27
C SER A 80 4.13 5.72 -15.47
N ILE A 81 4.89 4.73 -14.97
CA ILE A 81 6.34 4.65 -15.17
C ILE A 81 6.67 4.35 -16.63
N TRP A 82 5.98 3.39 -17.26
CA TRP A 82 6.17 3.07 -18.68
C TRP A 82 5.91 4.31 -19.56
N ASP A 83 4.80 5.00 -19.32
CA ASP A 83 4.44 6.23 -20.03
C ASP A 83 5.48 7.36 -19.84
N ALA A 84 6.18 7.38 -18.71
CA ALA A 84 7.24 8.34 -18.42
C ALA A 84 8.59 7.98 -19.06
N ILE A 85 8.87 6.69 -19.27
CA ILE A 85 10.08 6.19 -19.94
C ILE A 85 9.98 6.31 -21.46
N ASP A 86 8.78 6.14 -22.02
CA ASP A 86 8.53 6.21 -23.47
C ASP A 86 8.42 7.66 -24.01
N ARG A 87 8.66 8.68 -23.17
CA ARG A 87 8.70 10.11 -23.54
C ARG A 87 10.13 10.62 -23.68
#